data_AF-A0AAW8DB58-F1
#
_entry.id   AF-A0AAW8DB58-F1
#
_cell.length_a   1.000
_cell.length_b   1.000
_cell.length_c   1.000
_cell.angle_alpha   90.00
_cell.angle_beta   90.00
_cell.angle_gamma   90.00
#
_symmetry.space_group_name_H-M   'P 1'
#
loop_
_entity.id
_entity.type
_entity.pdbx_description
1 polymer ?
#
loop_
_entity_poly.entity_id
_entity_poly.type
_entity_poly.pdbx_seq_one_letter_code
_entity_poly.pdbx_strand_id
1 'polypeptide(L)'
;MPVFDTSFDYKSDKPAKTKPDADRDSPRLRSDHELLWSKKLRSGVLFAPTAPPARRDGYLIFTDTSGARHWYGSDAITSSHTTWLRPKALVDAIASLNETQRSRYLNQPYTIGSSMIWPVRSKDRPTMNTARGFGPSGRLIADRMDLTLECIRRHYTGEPESPLTSVLNAYADFFALFDGFAEFVDFFHLQDLVTPDYDEVRFYLPFDNFERSGAPATTAEYVTYREAALEFIAGRARRMAKWVLEHHPEIEVRR
;
A
#
# COMPACT_ATOMS: atom_id res chain seq x y z
N MET A 1 17.89 5.39 -21.62
CA MET A 1 17.82 4.27 -20.66
C MET A 1 16.54 4.41 -19.86
N PRO A 2 15.85 3.31 -19.50
CA PRO A 2 14.74 3.37 -18.55
C PRO A 2 15.24 3.93 -17.21
N VAL A 3 14.40 4.71 -16.51
CA VAL A 3 14.76 5.35 -15.24
C VAL A 3 13.74 4.98 -14.17
N PHE A 4 14.19 4.42 -13.05
CA PHE A 4 13.41 4.21 -11.84
C PHE A 4 13.79 5.27 -10.81
N ASP A 5 12.88 6.19 -10.50
CA ASP A 5 13.14 7.33 -9.61
C ASP A 5 12.27 7.23 -8.36
N THR A 6 12.88 6.94 -7.21
CA THR A 6 12.13 6.79 -5.96
C THR A 6 11.64 8.11 -5.36
N SER A 7 12.13 9.25 -5.87
CA SER A 7 11.75 10.59 -5.42
C SER A 7 10.64 11.23 -6.25
N PHE A 8 10.31 10.63 -7.41
CA PHE A 8 9.34 11.19 -8.34
C PHE A 8 7.95 11.31 -7.70
N ASP A 9 7.37 12.51 -7.75
CA ASP A 9 5.99 12.75 -7.31
C ASP A 9 4.99 12.44 -8.44
N TYR A 10 4.29 11.32 -8.33
CA TYR A 10 3.31 10.88 -9.32
C TYR A 10 2.12 11.83 -9.49
N LYS A 11 1.88 12.73 -8.54
CA LYS A 11 0.88 13.81 -8.72
C LYS A 11 1.27 14.77 -9.86
N SER A 12 2.56 14.89 -10.17
CA SER A 12 3.08 15.77 -11.23
C SER A 12 3.09 15.13 -12.63
N ASP A 13 2.80 13.84 -12.75
CA ASP A 13 2.99 13.07 -13.99
C ASP A 13 1.99 13.45 -15.10
N LYS A 14 0.79 13.90 -14.73
CA LYS A 14 -0.24 14.36 -15.68
C LYS A 14 -0.91 15.67 -15.24
N PRO A 15 -0.18 16.80 -15.32
CA PRO A 15 -0.68 18.08 -14.82
C PRO A 15 -1.81 18.64 -15.68
N ALA A 16 -1.98 18.17 -16.93
CA ALA A 16 -3.00 18.65 -17.85
C ALA A 16 -4.44 18.22 -17.51
N LYS A 17 -4.66 17.32 -16.53
CA LYS A 17 -6.00 16.99 -16.05
C LYS A 17 -6.44 18.00 -14.97
N THR A 18 -7.73 18.35 -14.97
CA THR A 18 -8.31 19.23 -13.94
C THR A 18 -8.32 18.62 -12.53
N LYS A 19 -8.40 17.29 -12.43
CA LYS A 19 -8.31 16.52 -11.16
C LYS A 19 -7.62 15.16 -11.43
N PRO A 20 -6.29 15.13 -11.60
CA PRO A 20 -5.58 13.88 -11.81
C PRO A 20 -5.63 13.06 -10.51
N ASP A 21 -5.96 11.78 -10.65
CA ASP A 21 -5.77 10.78 -9.61
C ASP A 21 -4.52 10.00 -10.01
N ALA A 22 -3.44 10.02 -9.23
CA ALA A 22 -2.18 9.41 -9.62
C ALA A 22 -2.29 7.89 -9.79
N ASP A 23 -2.95 7.20 -8.85
CA ASP A 23 -3.17 5.74 -8.89
C ASP A 23 -3.91 5.31 -10.14
N ARG A 24 -4.84 6.15 -10.57
CA ARG A 24 -5.47 5.97 -11.87
C ARG A 24 -4.48 6.37 -12.95
N ASP A 25 -4.14 7.65 -13.02
CA ASP A 25 -3.80 8.41 -14.22
C ASP A 25 -2.30 8.45 -14.55
N SER A 26 -1.41 8.23 -13.58
CA SER A 26 0.05 8.28 -13.76
C SER A 26 0.57 7.09 -14.60
N PRO A 27 1.06 7.31 -15.84
CA PRO A 27 1.72 6.27 -16.61
C PRO A 27 3.04 5.83 -15.97
N ARG A 28 3.75 6.74 -15.28
CA ARG A 28 5.00 6.42 -14.61
C ARG A 28 4.76 5.47 -13.44
N LEU A 29 3.80 5.77 -12.56
CA LEU A 29 3.42 4.88 -11.46
C LEU A 29 3.04 3.48 -11.97
N ARG A 30 2.26 3.40 -13.06
CA ARG A 30 1.88 2.12 -13.65
C ARG A 30 3.07 1.34 -14.19
N SER A 31 4.02 2.02 -14.83
CA SER A 31 5.24 1.39 -15.34
C SER A 31 6.13 0.90 -14.19
N ASP A 32 6.24 1.70 -13.12
CA ASP A 32 6.99 1.35 -11.93
C ASP A 32 6.33 0.16 -11.18
N HIS A 33 4.99 0.06 -11.19
CA HIS A 33 4.27 -1.12 -10.68
C HIS A 33 4.47 -2.37 -11.54
N GLU A 34 4.42 -2.25 -12.86
CA GLU A 34 4.70 -3.37 -13.78
C GLU A 34 6.12 -3.92 -13.59
N LEU A 35 7.10 -3.02 -13.40
CA LEU A 35 8.48 -3.37 -13.06
C LEU A 35 8.58 -4.07 -11.69
N LEU A 36 8.14 -3.39 -10.63
CA LEU A 36 8.36 -3.84 -9.26
C LEU A 36 7.59 -5.10 -8.92
N TRP A 37 6.41 -5.30 -9.48
CA TRP A 37 5.55 -6.44 -9.16
C TRP A 37 5.67 -7.57 -10.17
N SER A 38 6.73 -7.58 -10.98
CA SER A 38 7.11 -8.70 -11.84
C SER A 38 8.20 -9.54 -11.17
N LYS A 39 7.83 -10.53 -10.36
CA LYS A 39 8.77 -11.38 -9.60
C LYS A 39 8.40 -12.85 -9.65
N LYS A 40 9.41 -13.71 -9.56
CA LYS A 40 9.21 -15.15 -9.37
C LYS A 40 8.87 -15.42 -7.90
N LEU A 41 7.73 -16.06 -7.67
CA LEU A 41 7.28 -16.50 -6.35
C LEU A 41 8.02 -17.79 -5.93
N ARG A 42 8.02 -18.12 -4.64
CA ARG A 42 8.62 -19.34 -4.06
C ARG A 42 7.98 -20.60 -4.62
N SER A 43 6.69 -20.52 -4.98
CA SER A 43 5.98 -21.57 -5.73
C SER A 43 6.57 -21.84 -7.13
N GLY A 44 7.43 -20.95 -7.63
CA GLY A 44 8.04 -21.00 -8.95
C GLY A 44 7.25 -20.24 -10.02
N VAL A 45 6.02 -19.80 -9.72
CA VAL A 45 5.19 -18.99 -10.61
C VAL A 45 5.85 -17.63 -10.83
N LEU A 46 5.98 -17.22 -12.10
CA LEU A 46 6.34 -15.84 -12.43
C LEU A 46 5.07 -15.00 -12.36
N PHE A 47 4.92 -14.23 -11.28
CA PHE A 47 3.86 -13.23 -11.19
C PHE A 47 4.34 -11.98 -11.92
N ALA A 48 3.78 -11.73 -13.11
CA ALA A 48 4.17 -10.63 -14.01
C ALA A 48 2.92 -9.95 -14.59
N PRO A 49 2.21 -9.12 -13.81
CA PRO A 49 1.03 -8.42 -14.27
C PRO A 49 1.44 -7.29 -15.23
N THR A 50 0.76 -7.17 -16.37
CA THR A 50 1.11 -6.19 -17.42
C THR A 50 -0.01 -5.18 -17.65
N ALA A 51 0.34 -4.00 -18.14
CA ALA A 51 -0.65 -2.99 -18.50
C ALA A 51 -1.39 -3.39 -19.79
N PRO A 52 -2.74 -3.40 -19.83
CA PRO A 52 -3.46 -3.69 -21.06
C PRO A 52 -3.31 -2.55 -22.08
N PRO A 53 -3.46 -2.82 -23.39
CA PRO A 53 -3.39 -1.80 -24.44
C PRO A 53 -4.39 -0.66 -24.23
N ALA A 54 -5.64 -0.99 -23.87
CA ALA A 54 -6.64 -0.02 -23.51
C ALA A 54 -6.83 0.03 -22.00
N ARG A 55 -6.65 1.23 -21.43
CA ARG A 55 -6.80 1.51 -20.00
C ARG A 55 -8.17 1.12 -19.41
N ARG A 56 -9.24 1.17 -20.22
CA ARG A 56 -10.59 0.78 -19.78
C ARG A 56 -10.68 -0.72 -19.45
N ASP A 57 -9.73 -1.51 -19.94
CA ASP A 57 -9.69 -2.96 -19.74
C ASP A 57 -9.01 -3.33 -18.42
N GLY A 58 -8.36 -2.39 -17.72
CA GLY A 58 -7.70 -2.64 -16.45
C GLY A 58 -6.50 -1.72 -16.19
N TYR A 59 -6.01 -1.72 -14.95
CA TYR A 59 -4.77 -1.04 -14.60
C TYR A 59 -3.56 -1.95 -14.86
N LEU A 60 -3.45 -3.08 -14.15
CA LEU A 60 -2.57 -4.20 -14.48
C LEU A 60 -3.35 -5.52 -14.49
N ILE A 61 -2.93 -6.47 -15.32
CA ILE A 61 -3.58 -7.77 -15.50
C ILE A 61 -2.54 -8.89 -15.45
N PHE A 62 -2.75 -9.85 -14.57
CA PHE A 62 -1.99 -11.10 -14.52
C PHE A 62 -2.80 -12.21 -15.20
N THR A 63 -2.16 -13.00 -16.05
CA THR A 63 -2.75 -14.23 -16.58
C THR A 63 -2.03 -15.40 -15.94
N ASP A 64 -2.75 -16.24 -15.20
CA ASP A 64 -2.15 -17.40 -14.54
C ASP A 64 -1.89 -18.56 -15.51
N THR A 65 -1.31 -19.63 -15.00
CA THR A 65 -0.95 -20.83 -15.76
C THR A 65 -2.15 -21.57 -16.37
N SER A 66 -3.36 -21.34 -15.85
CA SER A 66 -4.61 -21.88 -16.42
C SER A 66 -5.16 -21.01 -17.56
N GLY A 67 -4.59 -19.82 -17.78
CA GLY A 67 -5.09 -18.82 -18.71
C GLY A 67 -6.16 -17.89 -18.12
N ALA A 68 -6.47 -18.02 -16.82
CA ALA A 68 -7.41 -17.12 -16.15
C ALA A 68 -6.76 -15.75 -15.91
N ARG A 69 -7.57 -14.69 -16.06
CA ARG A 69 -7.12 -13.30 -15.93
C ARG A 69 -7.53 -12.73 -14.59
N HIS A 70 -6.60 -12.01 -13.97
CA HIS A 70 -6.74 -11.38 -12.66
C HIS A 70 -6.37 -9.90 -12.76
N TRP A 71 -7.19 -9.03 -12.21
CA TRP A 71 -7.02 -7.57 -12.31
C TRP A 71 -6.48 -6.98 -11.02
N TYR A 72 -5.60 -6.00 -11.17
CA TYR A 72 -4.98 -5.30 -10.06
C TYR A 72 -5.09 -3.79 -10.25
N GLY A 73 -5.38 -3.07 -9.16
CA GLY A 73 -5.41 -1.62 -9.12
C GLY A 73 -4.31 -1.07 -8.19
N SER A 74 -3.75 0.08 -8.56
CA SER A 74 -2.87 0.86 -7.68
C SER A 74 -3.68 1.51 -6.57
N ASP A 75 -3.08 1.61 -5.39
CA ASP A 75 -3.60 2.42 -4.30
C ASP A 75 -2.50 2.85 -3.33
N ALA A 76 -2.75 3.94 -2.64
CA ALA A 76 -1.87 4.43 -1.58
C ALA A 76 -1.99 3.55 -0.32
N ILE A 77 -0.84 3.22 0.26
CA ILE A 77 -0.73 2.52 1.55
C ILE A 77 -0.43 3.47 2.71
N THR A 78 -0.48 4.78 2.45
CA THR A 78 -0.35 5.82 3.47
C THR A 78 -1.44 6.86 3.29
N SER A 79 -1.97 7.38 4.39
CA SER A 79 -2.96 8.45 4.37
C SER A 79 -2.49 9.63 5.22
N SER A 80 -2.65 10.85 4.70
CA SER A 80 -2.49 12.07 5.51
C SER A 80 -3.74 12.40 6.33
N HIS A 81 -4.86 11.74 6.02
CA HIS A 81 -6.20 11.98 6.58
C HIS A 81 -6.71 13.44 6.43
N THR A 82 -6.08 14.26 5.60
CA THR A 82 -6.39 15.69 5.47
C THR A 82 -7.80 15.97 4.94
N THR A 83 -8.39 15.01 4.23
CA THR A 83 -9.75 15.11 3.68
C THR A 83 -10.82 14.54 4.61
N TRP A 84 -10.43 13.96 5.75
CA TRP A 84 -11.36 13.30 6.66
C TRP A 84 -12.08 14.33 7.52
N LEU A 85 -13.41 14.22 7.60
CA LEU A 85 -14.26 15.08 8.43
C LEU A 85 -14.60 14.42 9.78
N ARG A 86 -14.25 13.15 9.96
CA ARG A 86 -14.47 12.35 11.17
C ARG A 86 -13.35 11.32 11.31
N PRO A 87 -13.03 10.86 12.53
CA PRO A 87 -13.59 11.30 13.81
C PRO A 87 -13.14 12.72 14.20
N LYS A 88 -13.92 13.41 15.04
CA LYS A 88 -13.60 14.79 15.46
C LYS A 88 -12.22 14.91 16.10
N ALA A 89 -11.82 13.90 16.88
CA ALA A 89 -10.49 13.84 17.51
C ALA A 89 -9.35 13.95 16.48
N LEU A 90 -9.45 13.25 15.34
CA LEU A 90 -8.47 13.34 14.26
C LEU A 90 -8.44 14.72 13.62
N VAL A 91 -9.62 15.31 13.38
CA VAL A 91 -9.75 16.65 12.80
C VAL A 91 -9.10 17.69 13.73
N ASP A 92 -9.40 17.62 15.02
CA ASP A 92 -8.84 18.52 16.03
C ASP A 92 -7.32 18.32 16.19
N ALA A 93 -6.85 17.06 16.11
CA ALA A 93 -5.42 16.72 16.15
C ALA A 93 -4.64 17.36 15.00
N ILE A 94 -5.16 17.27 13.76
CA ILE A 94 -4.56 17.89 12.56
C ILE A 94 -4.64 19.41 12.63
N ALA A 95 -5.77 19.96 13.11
CA ALA A 95 -5.95 21.41 13.25
C ALA A 95 -4.93 22.04 14.22
N SER A 96 -4.52 21.29 15.25
CA SER A 96 -3.60 21.74 16.30
C SER A 96 -2.11 21.60 15.95
N LEU A 97 -1.77 21.18 14.73
CA LEU A 97 -0.39 21.14 14.27
C LEU A 97 0.19 22.55 14.09
N ASN A 98 1.43 22.73 14.51
CA ASN A 98 2.18 23.97 14.24
C ASN A 98 2.61 24.05 12.75
N GLU A 99 3.12 25.20 12.33
CA GLU A 99 3.49 25.45 10.93
C GLU A 99 4.55 24.47 10.40
N THR A 100 5.57 24.16 11.21
CA THR A 100 6.63 23.20 10.84
C THR A 100 6.04 21.81 10.61
N GLN A 101 5.19 21.34 11.52
CA GLN A 101 4.51 20.05 11.41
C GLN A 101 3.56 20.01 10.20
N ARG A 102 2.82 21.10 9.94
CA ARG A 102 1.93 21.18 8.77
C ARG A 102 2.69 21.07 7.46
N SER A 103 3.78 21.82 7.33
CA SER A 103 4.65 21.78 6.16
C SER A 103 5.21 20.36 5.94
N ARG A 104 5.63 19.71 7.02
CA ARG A 104 6.17 18.34 6.96
C ARG A 104 5.11 17.29 6.65
N TYR A 105 3.92 17.32 7.24
CA TYR A 105 3.03 16.15 7.17
C TYR A 105 1.93 16.22 6.11
N LEU A 106 1.50 17.42 5.71
CA LEU A 106 0.26 17.55 4.93
C LEU A 106 0.49 17.54 3.40
N ASN A 107 1.67 17.94 2.94
CA ASN A 107 1.97 18.14 1.51
C ASN A 107 3.09 17.23 1.01
N GLN A 108 3.05 15.96 1.42
CA GLN A 108 4.07 14.99 1.01
C GLN A 108 3.90 14.59 -0.47
N PRO A 109 5.01 14.40 -1.20
CA PRO A 109 4.97 13.87 -2.56
C PRO A 109 4.40 12.46 -2.55
N TYR A 110 3.71 12.08 -3.63
CA TYR A 110 3.25 10.71 -3.79
C TYR A 110 4.29 9.92 -4.57
N THR A 111 5.16 9.21 -3.84
CA THR A 111 6.25 8.42 -4.40
C THR A 111 5.94 6.92 -4.35
N ILE A 112 6.80 6.11 -4.96
CA ILE A 112 6.60 4.66 -5.08
C ILE A 112 6.58 3.92 -3.74
N GLY A 113 7.28 4.48 -2.74
CA GLY A 113 7.27 3.96 -1.38
C GLY A 113 5.88 3.96 -0.76
N SER A 114 4.98 4.84 -1.21
CA SER A 114 3.64 5.05 -0.67
C SER A 114 2.53 4.28 -1.38
N SER A 115 2.85 3.42 -2.36
CA SER A 115 1.84 2.71 -3.16
C SER A 115 2.15 1.23 -3.37
N MET A 116 1.11 0.45 -3.62
CA MET A 116 1.23 -0.93 -4.11
C MET A 116 -0.01 -1.28 -4.95
N ILE A 117 -0.04 -2.52 -5.45
CA ILE A 117 -1.21 -3.05 -6.13
C ILE A 117 -2.06 -3.91 -5.21
N TRP A 118 -3.37 -3.88 -5.43
CA TRP A 118 -4.34 -4.75 -4.79
C TRP A 118 -5.17 -5.48 -5.84
N PRO A 119 -5.61 -6.73 -5.59
CA PRO A 119 -6.53 -7.42 -6.49
C PRO A 119 -7.87 -6.68 -6.51
N VAL A 120 -8.50 -6.63 -7.69
CA VAL A 120 -9.79 -5.96 -7.91
C VAL A 120 -10.68 -6.85 -8.77
N ARG A 121 -11.88 -7.17 -8.26
CA ARG A 121 -12.93 -7.80 -9.08
C ARG A 121 -14.32 -7.35 -8.70
N SER A 122 -15.19 -7.23 -9.69
CA SER A 122 -16.53 -6.68 -9.53
C SER A 122 -17.41 -7.48 -8.56
N LYS A 123 -17.24 -8.81 -8.53
CA LYS A 123 -18.03 -9.70 -7.66
C LYS A 123 -17.65 -9.61 -6.17
N ASP A 124 -16.42 -9.15 -5.86
CA ASP A 124 -15.94 -9.10 -4.48
C ASP A 124 -15.78 -7.66 -4.02
N ARG A 125 -16.86 -7.19 -3.38
CA ARG A 125 -16.99 -5.85 -2.81
C ARG A 125 -17.29 -5.96 -1.30
N PRO A 126 -16.73 -5.07 -0.47
CA PRO A 126 -15.77 -4.01 -0.81
C PRO A 126 -14.42 -4.57 -1.30
N THR A 127 -13.68 -3.78 -2.10
CA THR A 127 -12.30 -4.15 -2.45
C THR A 127 -11.38 -3.94 -1.26
N MET A 128 -10.16 -4.49 -1.31
CA MET A 128 -9.18 -4.31 -0.24
C MET A 128 -8.92 -2.83 0.04
N ASN A 129 -8.69 -2.03 -1.02
CA ASN A 129 -8.60 -0.56 -0.94
C ASN A 129 -9.77 0.04 -0.14
N THR A 130 -11.01 -0.23 -0.56
CA THR A 130 -12.19 0.37 0.09
C THR A 130 -12.35 -0.08 1.53
N ALA A 131 -12.07 -1.35 1.86
CA ALA A 131 -12.27 -1.88 3.20
C ALA A 131 -11.29 -1.30 4.24
N ARG A 132 -10.09 -0.86 3.83
CA ARG A 132 -9.09 -0.24 4.73
C ARG A 132 -9.45 1.19 5.14
N GLY A 133 -10.14 1.94 4.27
CA GLY A 133 -10.43 3.36 4.49
C GLY A 133 -11.90 3.69 4.72
N PHE A 134 -12.83 2.80 4.36
CA PHE A 134 -14.26 3.08 4.40
C PHE A 134 -15.08 2.01 5.14
N GLY A 135 -16.24 2.42 5.67
CA GLY A 135 -17.17 1.53 6.37
C GLY A 135 -16.70 1.14 7.79
N PRO A 136 -17.32 0.13 8.42
CA PRO A 136 -16.97 -0.33 9.77
C PRO A 136 -15.51 -0.75 9.90
N SER A 137 -15.02 -1.59 8.98
CA SER A 137 -13.61 -2.01 8.95
C SER A 137 -12.66 -0.82 8.77
N GLY A 138 -13.00 0.09 7.86
CA GLY A 138 -12.17 1.28 7.61
C GLY A 138 -12.07 2.22 8.80
N ARG A 139 -13.01 2.20 9.75
CA ARG A 139 -12.87 2.97 11.00
C ARG A 139 -11.83 2.37 11.95
N LEU A 140 -11.69 1.05 11.94
CA LEU A 140 -10.72 0.32 12.77
C LEU A 140 -9.32 0.32 12.14
N ILE A 141 -9.24 0.28 10.80
CA ILE A 141 -7.96 0.28 10.07
C ILE A 141 -7.46 1.70 9.77
N ALA A 142 -8.37 2.60 9.40
CA ALA A 142 -8.09 3.99 9.07
C ALA A 142 -6.96 4.19 8.04
N ASP A 143 -6.95 3.37 6.99
CA ASP A 143 -5.91 3.33 5.95
C ASP A 143 -4.48 3.07 6.45
N ARG A 144 -4.32 2.67 7.71
CA ARG A 144 -3.00 2.38 8.27
C ARG A 144 -2.48 1.04 7.78
N MET A 145 -1.29 1.05 7.18
CA MET A 145 -0.69 -0.16 6.61
C MET A 145 -0.26 -1.17 7.68
N ASP A 146 0.19 -0.74 8.85
CA ASP A 146 0.53 -1.65 9.97
C ASP A 146 -0.71 -2.45 10.44
N LEU A 147 -1.85 -1.79 10.65
CA LEU A 147 -3.11 -2.47 11.00
C LEU A 147 -3.65 -3.35 9.87
N THR A 148 -3.47 -2.92 8.61
CA THR A 148 -3.79 -3.74 7.44
C THR A 148 -2.93 -4.99 7.39
N LEU A 149 -1.63 -4.85 7.65
CA LEU A 149 -0.66 -5.93 7.60
C LEU A 149 -0.91 -6.94 8.72
N GLU A 150 -1.33 -6.49 9.91
CA GLU A 150 -1.73 -7.40 10.99
C GLU A 150 -2.96 -8.24 10.61
N CYS A 151 -3.94 -7.67 9.91
CA CYS A 151 -5.06 -8.46 9.40
C CYS A 151 -4.59 -9.54 8.40
N ILE A 152 -3.64 -9.19 7.54
CA ILE A 152 -3.04 -10.12 6.56
C ILE A 152 -2.23 -11.21 7.27
N ARG A 153 -1.44 -10.86 8.30
CA ARG A 153 -0.69 -11.82 9.13
C ARG A 153 -1.63 -12.84 9.78
N ARG A 154 -2.73 -12.38 10.38
CA ARG A 154 -3.77 -13.25 10.97
C ARG A 154 -4.41 -14.18 9.94
N HIS A 155 -4.63 -13.70 8.72
CA HIS A 155 -5.16 -14.53 7.64
C HIS A 155 -4.22 -15.69 7.27
N TYR A 156 -2.90 -15.45 7.18
CA TYR A 156 -1.94 -16.52 6.90
C TYR A 156 -1.73 -17.49 8.06
N THR A 157 -1.86 -17.03 9.30
CA THR A 157 -1.66 -17.85 10.52
C THR A 157 -2.92 -18.59 10.97
N GLY A 158 -4.08 -18.31 10.35
CA GLY A 158 -5.36 -18.89 10.75
C GLY A 158 -5.87 -18.39 12.11
N GLU A 159 -5.39 -17.23 12.56
CA GLU A 159 -5.81 -16.60 13.81
C GLU A 159 -7.27 -16.07 13.73
N PRO A 160 -7.91 -15.78 14.88
CA PRO A 160 -9.29 -15.29 14.94
C PRO A 160 -9.56 -14.03 14.10
N GLU A 161 -10.85 -13.73 13.88
CA GLU A 161 -11.29 -12.65 12.99
C GLU A 161 -10.62 -11.30 13.27
N SER A 162 -10.14 -10.68 12.20
CA SER A 162 -9.69 -9.29 12.13
C SER A 162 -10.74 -8.42 11.38
N PRO A 163 -10.65 -7.07 11.44
CA PRO A 163 -11.57 -6.18 10.73
C PRO A 163 -11.65 -6.40 9.21
N LEU A 164 -10.64 -7.03 8.60
CA LEU A 164 -10.56 -7.26 7.16
C LEU A 164 -10.84 -8.73 6.77
N THR A 165 -11.23 -9.60 7.70
CA THR A 165 -11.45 -11.04 7.45
C THR A 165 -12.32 -11.32 6.24
N SER A 166 -13.48 -10.66 6.13
CA SER A 166 -14.42 -10.87 5.03
C SER A 166 -13.80 -10.56 3.66
N VAL A 167 -13.06 -9.45 3.53
CA VAL A 167 -12.42 -9.08 2.27
C VAL A 167 -11.18 -9.93 1.99
N LEU A 168 -10.40 -10.29 3.01
CA LEU A 168 -9.27 -11.21 2.84
C LEU A 168 -9.73 -12.58 2.35
N ASN A 169 -10.82 -13.12 2.91
CA ASN A 169 -11.43 -14.37 2.46
C ASN A 169 -12.00 -14.28 1.05
N ALA A 170 -12.64 -13.16 0.70
CA ALA A 170 -13.09 -12.93 -0.67
C ALA A 170 -11.91 -12.94 -1.65
N TYR A 171 -10.74 -12.43 -1.26
CA TYR A 171 -9.51 -12.39 -2.05
C TYR A 171 -8.49 -13.50 -1.70
N ALA A 172 -8.94 -14.63 -1.13
CA ALA A 172 -8.04 -15.69 -0.65
C ALA A 172 -7.18 -16.33 -1.75
N ASP A 173 -7.69 -16.40 -2.98
CA ASP A 173 -6.97 -16.80 -4.18
C ASP A 173 -5.71 -15.95 -4.45
N PHE A 174 -5.79 -14.63 -4.24
CA PHE A 174 -4.64 -13.74 -4.37
C PHE A 174 -3.62 -13.95 -3.26
N PHE A 175 -4.07 -14.09 -2.01
CA PHE A 175 -3.16 -14.35 -0.89
C PHE A 175 -2.51 -15.73 -0.99
N ALA A 176 -3.23 -16.73 -1.52
CA ALA A 176 -2.70 -18.07 -1.77
C ALA A 176 -1.61 -18.12 -2.87
N LEU A 177 -1.35 -17.03 -3.61
CA LEU A 177 -0.20 -16.96 -4.52
C LEU A 177 1.13 -17.00 -3.76
N PHE A 178 1.16 -16.44 -2.55
CA PHE A 178 2.35 -16.33 -1.73
C PHE A 178 2.45 -17.51 -0.76
N ASP A 179 3.65 -18.04 -0.60
CA ASP A 179 4.03 -19.05 0.37
C ASP A 179 4.18 -18.41 1.77
N GLY A 180 3.02 -18.06 2.32
CA GLY A 180 2.87 -17.50 3.65
C GLY A 180 3.13 -15.99 3.75
N PHE A 181 2.99 -15.50 4.98
CA PHE A 181 3.10 -14.08 5.31
C PHE A 181 4.48 -13.49 4.98
N ALA A 182 5.56 -14.24 5.23
CA ALA A 182 6.92 -13.79 4.96
C ALA A 182 7.13 -13.49 3.46
N GLU A 183 6.66 -14.36 2.55
CA GLU A 183 6.77 -14.09 1.12
C GLU A 183 5.92 -12.87 0.71
N PHE A 184 4.71 -12.70 1.26
CA PHE A 184 3.89 -11.53 0.99
C PHE A 184 4.62 -10.22 1.40
N VAL A 185 5.21 -10.19 2.59
CA VAL A 185 6.00 -9.05 3.09
C VAL A 185 7.20 -8.79 2.19
N ASP A 186 7.92 -9.84 1.79
CA ASP A 186 9.10 -9.72 0.94
C ASP A 186 8.77 -9.21 -0.45
N PHE A 187 7.72 -9.77 -1.05
CA PHE A 187 7.24 -9.40 -2.36
C PHE A 187 6.91 -7.91 -2.44
N PHE A 188 6.16 -7.38 -1.47
CA PHE A 188 5.71 -5.97 -1.45
C PHE A 188 6.66 -5.01 -0.75
N HIS A 189 7.84 -5.48 -0.31
CA HIS A 189 8.82 -4.68 0.38
C HIS A 189 8.24 -4.04 1.67
N LEU A 190 7.68 -4.85 2.57
CA LEU A 190 7.05 -4.39 3.81
C LEU A 190 7.89 -4.66 5.08
N GLN A 191 9.14 -5.08 4.94
CA GLN A 191 9.98 -5.58 6.05
C GLN A 191 10.15 -4.60 7.23
N ASP A 192 10.09 -3.29 7.01
CA ASP A 192 10.21 -2.31 8.10
C ASP A 192 9.01 -2.36 9.09
N LEU A 193 7.89 -2.99 8.68
CA LEU A 193 6.69 -3.15 9.49
C LEU A 193 6.59 -4.49 10.21
N VAL A 194 7.64 -5.31 10.21
CA VAL A 194 7.61 -6.61 10.91
C VAL A 194 8.87 -6.82 11.74
N THR A 195 8.81 -7.76 12.68
CA THR A 195 10.00 -8.29 13.35
C THR A 195 10.88 -9.09 12.38
N PRO A 196 12.19 -9.27 12.66
CA PRO A 196 13.10 -9.96 11.73
C PRO A 196 12.73 -11.41 11.41
N ASP A 197 11.97 -12.07 12.28
CA ASP A 197 11.41 -13.42 12.13
C ASP A 197 10.05 -13.44 11.41
N TYR A 198 9.48 -12.27 11.09
CA TYR A 198 8.16 -12.10 10.46
C TYR A 198 6.98 -12.53 11.34
N ASP A 199 7.19 -12.81 12.63
CA ASP A 199 6.15 -13.31 13.53
C ASP A 199 5.20 -12.21 14.04
N GLU A 200 5.69 -10.96 14.13
CA GLU A 200 4.93 -9.84 14.66
C GLU A 200 4.98 -8.62 13.73
N VAL A 201 3.88 -7.85 13.71
CA VAL A 201 3.82 -6.55 13.05
C VAL A 201 4.28 -5.44 14.01
N ARG A 202 5.08 -4.51 13.48
CA ARG A 202 5.48 -3.28 14.16
C ARG A 202 4.46 -2.19 13.87
N PHE A 203 3.78 -1.75 14.93
CA PHE A 203 2.72 -0.76 14.83
C PHE A 203 3.25 0.67 14.95
N TYR A 204 2.64 1.60 14.19
CA TYR A 204 2.92 3.03 14.25
C TYR A 204 2.47 3.69 15.56
N LEU A 205 1.46 3.10 16.19
CA LEU A 205 0.87 3.51 17.48
C LEU A 205 0.61 2.23 18.30
N PRO A 206 0.51 2.32 19.64
CA PRO A 206 0.18 1.17 20.48
C PRO A 206 -1.04 0.41 19.95
N PHE A 207 -0.88 -0.90 19.81
CA PHE A 207 -1.91 -1.79 19.27
C PHE A 207 -2.78 -2.33 20.40
N ASP A 208 -4.09 -2.21 20.21
CA ASP A 208 -5.13 -2.56 21.18
C ASP A 208 -6.06 -3.66 20.66
N ASN A 209 -5.55 -4.51 19.76
CA ASN A 209 -6.33 -5.59 19.16
C ASN A 209 -7.62 -5.12 18.43
N PHE A 210 -7.54 -3.96 17.76
CA PHE A 210 -8.64 -3.35 17.00
C PHE A 210 -9.85 -2.91 17.85
N GLU A 211 -9.63 -2.62 19.13
CA GLU A 211 -10.70 -2.18 20.04
C GLU A 211 -11.10 -0.71 19.80
N ARG A 212 -10.17 0.15 19.37
CA ARG A 212 -10.45 1.56 19.05
C ARG A 212 -10.34 1.84 17.56
N SER A 213 -10.76 3.06 17.18
CA SER A 213 -10.53 3.55 15.82
C SER A 213 -9.02 3.62 15.52
N GLY A 214 -8.61 3.11 14.37
CA GLY A 214 -7.21 3.15 13.94
C GLY A 214 -6.67 4.57 13.72
N ALA A 215 -7.56 5.56 13.58
CA ALA A 215 -7.19 6.96 13.41
C ALA A 215 -6.48 7.52 14.67
N PRO A 216 -5.42 8.33 14.50
CA PRO A 216 -4.84 9.09 15.60
C PRO A 216 -5.89 9.95 16.33
N ALA A 217 -5.88 9.93 17.65
CA ALA A 217 -6.86 10.63 18.48
C ALA A 217 -6.34 11.95 19.08
N THR A 218 -5.02 12.17 19.05
CA THR A 218 -4.39 13.39 19.57
C THR A 218 -3.34 13.90 18.59
N THR A 219 -2.92 15.16 18.74
CA THR A 219 -1.82 15.73 17.93
C THR A 219 -0.53 14.95 18.11
N ALA A 220 -0.22 14.49 19.34
CA ALA A 220 0.96 13.68 19.60
C ALA A 220 0.90 12.32 18.88
N GLU A 221 -0.26 11.65 18.90
CA GLU A 221 -0.45 10.42 18.12
C GLU A 221 -0.34 10.69 16.62
N TYR A 222 -0.92 11.79 16.12
CA TYR A 222 -0.85 12.12 14.70
C TYR A 222 0.60 12.34 14.26
N VAL A 223 1.39 13.09 15.03
CA VAL A 223 2.82 13.31 14.77
C VAL A 223 3.57 11.98 14.78
N THR A 224 3.36 11.14 15.81
CA THR A 224 4.00 9.81 15.92
C THR A 224 3.68 8.94 14.71
N TYR A 225 2.40 8.85 14.34
CA TYR A 225 1.94 8.13 13.15
C TYR A 225 2.62 8.65 11.87
N ARG A 226 2.66 9.97 11.68
CA ARG A 226 3.22 10.55 10.45
C ARG A 226 4.72 10.35 10.35
N GLU A 227 5.48 10.48 11.44
CA GLU A 227 6.92 10.16 11.42
C GLU A 227 7.18 8.69 11.09
N ALA A 228 6.46 7.77 11.75
CA ALA A 228 6.63 6.33 11.49
C ALA A 228 6.26 5.97 10.04
N ALA A 229 5.17 6.55 9.50
CA ALA A 229 4.79 6.35 8.11
C ALA A 229 5.83 6.90 7.12
N LEU A 230 6.43 8.06 7.41
CA LEU A 230 7.50 8.66 6.59
C LEU A 230 8.78 7.81 6.61
N GLU A 231 9.17 7.31 7.77
CA GLU A 231 10.30 6.42 7.91
C GLU A 231 10.09 5.11 7.13
N PHE A 232 8.90 4.51 7.27
CA PHE A 232 8.50 3.31 6.54
C PHE A 232 8.60 3.49 5.01
N ILE A 233 8.00 4.55 4.45
CA ILE A 233 8.03 4.74 2.98
C ILE A 233 9.44 5.02 2.47
N ALA A 234 10.28 5.70 3.26
CA ALA A 234 11.68 5.95 2.92
C ALA A 234 12.50 4.65 2.94
N GLY A 235 12.30 3.79 3.93
CA GLY A 235 12.91 2.45 4.01
C GLY A 235 12.47 1.55 2.86
N ARG A 236 11.17 1.54 2.58
CA ARG A 236 10.57 0.81 1.45
C ARG A 236 11.12 1.27 0.09
N ALA A 237 11.23 2.57 -0.14
CA ALA A 237 11.84 3.14 -1.34
C ALA A 237 13.29 2.68 -1.52
N ARG A 238 14.11 2.70 -0.45
CA ARG A 238 15.49 2.19 -0.50
C ARG A 238 15.56 0.71 -0.86
N ARG A 239 14.67 -0.12 -0.30
CA ARG A 239 14.60 -1.56 -0.58
C ARG A 239 14.17 -1.83 -2.03
N MET A 240 13.22 -1.07 -2.57
CA MET A 240 12.84 -1.13 -3.99
C MET A 240 14.00 -0.72 -4.91
N ALA A 241 14.66 0.39 -4.62
CA ALA A 241 15.82 0.86 -5.40
C ALA A 241 16.95 -0.19 -5.42
N LYS A 242 17.23 -0.82 -4.27
CA LYS A 242 18.21 -1.91 -4.19
C LYS A 242 17.78 -3.11 -5.05
N TRP A 243 16.51 -3.52 -4.95
CA TRP A 243 15.99 -4.63 -5.74
C TRP A 243 16.10 -4.37 -7.25
N VAL A 244 15.76 -3.16 -7.72
CA VAL A 244 15.91 -2.77 -9.13
C VAL A 244 17.38 -2.82 -9.58
N LEU A 245 18.32 -2.30 -8.77
CA LEU A 245 19.75 -2.38 -9.10
C LEU A 245 20.26 -3.82 -9.23
N GLU A 246 19.74 -4.74 -8.43
CA GLU A 246 20.15 -6.15 -8.42
C GLU A 246 19.54 -6.96 -9.57
N HIS A 247 18.29 -6.67 -9.96
CA HIS A 247 17.52 -7.49 -10.89
C HIS A 247 17.37 -6.88 -12.29
N HIS A 248 17.61 -5.56 -12.40
CA HIS A 248 17.46 -4.77 -13.62
C HIS A 248 18.64 -3.81 -13.81
N PRO A 249 19.89 -4.32 -13.98
CA PRO A 249 21.09 -3.50 -14.08
C PRO A 249 21.10 -2.53 -15.28
N GLU A 250 20.22 -2.74 -16.25
CA GLU A 250 19.98 -1.86 -17.39
C GLU A 250 19.18 -0.58 -17.06
N ILE A 251 18.54 -0.53 -15.90
CA ILE A 251 17.70 0.59 -15.45
C ILE A 251 18.54 1.56 -14.59
N GLU A 252 18.51 2.84 -14.95
CA GLU A 252 19.11 3.89 -14.12
C GLU A 252 18.23 4.14 -12.88
N VAL A 253 18.82 4.05 -11.68
CA VAL A 253 18.11 4.30 -10.42
C VAL A 253 18.44 5.68 -9.86
N ARG A 254 17.40 6.51 -9.66
CA ARG A 254 17.47 7.83 -9.04
C ARG A 254 16.77 7.82 -7.68
N ARG A 255 17.26 8.64 -6.74
CA ARG A 255 16.82 8.65 -5.34
C ARG A 255 16.66 10.07 -4.83
#